data_AF-F9VEW7-F1
#
_entry.id   AF-F9VEW7-F1
#
_cell.length_a   1.000
_cell.length_b   1.000
_cell.length_c   1.000
_cell.angle_alpha   90.00
_cell.angle_beta   90.00
_cell.angle_gamma   90.00
#
_symmetry.space_group_name_H-M   'P 1'
#
loop_
_entity.id
_entity.type
_entity.pdbx_description
1 polymer ?
#
loop_
_entity_poly.entity_id
_entity_poly.type
_entity_poly.pdbx_seq_one_letter_code
_entity_poly.pdbx_strand_id
1 'polypeptide(L)' 'MNFDDIKAGFVVLLAVIAGIMIFKHWKNGAWVEIISVLAIGGIMWALFTGKDIFAIMWDFITAILKVFGVNIA' A
#
# COMPACT_ATOMS: atom_id res chain seq x y z
N MET A 1 -8.71 25.27 5.81
CA MET A 1 -8.06 23.96 5.60
C MET A 1 -8.23 23.65 4.12
N ASN A 2 -7.13 23.54 3.38
CA ASN A 2 -7.19 23.41 1.93
C ASN A 2 -7.44 21.94 1.54
N PHE A 3 -7.93 21.69 0.32
CA PHE A 3 -8.26 20.33 -0.13
C PHE A 3 -7.03 19.40 -0.13
N ASP A 4 -5.84 19.97 -0.34
CA ASP A 4 -4.56 19.26 -0.29
C ASP A 4 -4.17 18.86 1.14
N ASP A 5 -4.48 19.67 2.15
CA ASP A 5 -4.26 19.34 3.56
C ASP A 5 -5.13 18.15 4.00
N ILE A 6 -6.36 18.08 3.46
CA ILE A 6 -7.31 16.98 3.72
C ILE A 6 -6.79 15.69 3.08
N LYS A 7 -6.28 15.75 1.84
CA LYS A 7 -5.67 14.59 1.17
C LYS A 7 -4.45 14.09 1.93
N ALA A 8 -3.57 14.99 2.36
CA ALA A 8 -2.38 14.62 3.14
C ALA A 8 -2.77 13.97 4.48
N GLY A 9 -3.74 14.54 5.19
CA GLY A 9 -4.25 13.96 6.44
C GLY A 9 -4.85 12.57 6.26
N PHE A 10 -5.60 12.35 5.18
CA PHE A 10 -6.15 11.04 4.84
C PHE A 10 -5.07 10.00 4.54
N VAL A 11 -4.04 10.37 3.77
CA VAL A 11 -2.89 9.50 3.46
C VAL A 11 -2.14 9.09 4.74
N VAL A 12 -1.93 10.01 5.67
CA VAL A 12 -1.30 9.72 6.96
C VAL A 12 -2.15 8.73 7.76
N LEU A 13 -3.47 8.94 7.81
CA LEU A 13 -4.38 8.05 8.53
C LEU A 13 -4.36 6.62 7.94
N LEU A 14 -4.36 6.52 6.61
CA LEU A 14 -4.21 5.26 5.87
C LEU A 14 -2.90 4.54 6.22
N ALA A 15 -1.78 5.26 6.24
CA ALA A 15 -0.47 4.69 6.55
C ALA A 15 -0.41 4.15 7.98
N VAL A 16 -1.01 4.84 8.95
CA VAL A 16 -1.10 4.40 10.35
C VAL A 16 -1.92 3.11 10.46
N ILE A 17 -3.09 3.06 9.82
CA ILE A 17 -3.97 1.89 9.83
C ILE A 17 -3.29 0.69 9.16
N ALA A 18 -2.67 0.91 7.99
CA ALA A 18 -1.93 -0.12 7.27
C ALA A 18 -0.77 -0.66 8.12
N GLY A 19 0.00 0.22 8.77
CA GLY A 19 1.09 -0.16 9.67
C GLY A 19 0.62 -1.03 10.85
N ILE A 20 -0.49 -0.67 11.50
CA ILE A 20 -1.07 -1.46 12.59
C ILE A 20 -1.54 -2.83 12.09
N MET A 21 -2.21 -2.88 10.94
CA MET A 21 -2.67 -4.14 10.36
C MET A 21 -1.51 -5.05 9.95
N ILE A 22 -0.47 -4.51 9.31
CA ILE A 22 0.74 -5.26 8.97
C ILE A 22 1.38 -5.86 10.23
N PHE A 23 1.52 -5.07 11.29
CA PHE A 23 2.09 -5.55 12.55
C PHE A 23 1.23 -6.65 13.20
N LYS A 24 -0.11 -6.51 13.13
CA LYS A 24 -1.06 -7.53 13.60
C LYS A 24 -0.91 -8.83 12.82
N HIS A 25 -0.86 -8.77 11.49
CA HIS A 25 -0.75 -9.96 10.63
C HIS A 25 0.66 -10.58 10.68
N TRP A 26 1.69 -9.78 10.92
CA TRP A 26 3.07 -10.24 11.14
C TRP A 26 3.17 -11.18 12.33
N LYS A 27 2.55 -10.80 13.46
CA LYS A 27 2.50 -11.66 14.66
C LYS A 27 1.81 -13.00 14.43
N ASN A 28 0.93 -13.07 13.44
CA ASN A 28 0.18 -14.28 13.09
C ASN A 28 0.82 -15.07 11.93
N GLY A 29 1.96 -14.64 11.39
CA GLY A 29 2.57 -15.25 10.21
C GLY A 29 1.68 -15.21 8.95
N ALA A 30 0.72 -14.28 8.93
CA ALA A 30 -0.34 -14.17 7.93
C ALA A 30 0.13 -13.30 6.75
N TRP A 31 1.09 -13.83 5.98
CA TRP A 31 1.80 -13.09 4.93
C TRP A 31 0.92 -12.65 3.77
N VAL A 32 -0.10 -13.44 3.42
CA VAL A 32 -1.05 -13.12 2.34
C VAL A 32 -1.88 -11.88 2.72
N GLU A 33 -2.23 -11.78 3.98
CA GLU A 33 -2.99 -10.66 4.55
C GLU A 33 -2.13 -9.39 4.62
N ILE A 34 -0.84 -9.51 4.96
CA ILE A 34 0.11 -8.38 4.89
C ILE A 34 0.20 -7.84 3.46
N ILE A 35 0.35 -8.72 2.48
CA ILE A 35 0.41 -8.33 1.06
C ILE A 35 -0.91 -7.66 0.64
N SER A 36 -2.05 -8.21 1.07
CA SER A 36 -3.37 -7.65 0.79
C SER A 36 -3.54 -6.24 1.37
N VAL A 37 -3.08 -6.01 2.61
CA VAL A 37 -3.10 -4.69 3.26
C VAL A 37 -2.24 -3.68 2.51
N LEU A 38 -1.04 -4.09 2.07
CA LEU A 38 -0.16 -3.25 1.27
C LEU A 38 -0.78 -2.92 -0.09
N ALA A 39 -1.44 -3.88 -0.74
CA ALA A 39 -2.12 -3.71 -2.01
C ALA A 39 -3.25 -2.68 -1.91
N ILE A 40 -4.15 -2.88 -0.94
CA ILE A 40 -5.31 -2.02 -0.71
C ILE A 40 -4.86 -0.61 -0.30
N GLY A 41 -3.85 -0.52 0.57
CA GLY A 41 -3.26 0.76 0.97
C GLY A 41 -2.66 1.53 -0.21
N GLY A 42 -1.95 0.83 -1.10
CA GLY A 42 -1.38 1.41 -2.33
C GLY A 42 -2.46 1.91 -3.30
N ILE A 43 -3.52 1.13 -3.52
CA ILE A 43 -4.65 1.53 -4.38
C ILE A 43 -5.38 2.75 -3.81
N MET A 44 -5.69 2.75 -2.50
CA MET A 44 -6.37 3.86 -1.84
C MET A 44 -5.53 5.15 -1.90
N TRP A 45 -4.21 5.05 -1.72
CA TRP A 45 -3.30 6.19 -1.85
C TRP A 45 -3.26 6.73 -3.28
N ALA A 46 -3.20 5.86 -4.29
CA ALA A 46 -3.21 6.23 -5.70
C ALA A 46 -4.47 7.02 -6.07
N LEU A 47 -5.64 6.53 -5.64
CA LEU A 47 -6.94 7.18 -5.86
C LEU A 47 -7.00 8.59 -5.27
N PHE A 48 -6.46 8.78 -4.05
CA PHE A 48 -6.50 10.07 -3.37
C PHE A 48 -5.46 11.08 -3.86
N THR A 49 -4.31 10.59 -4.32
CA THR A 49 -3.23 11.43 -4.87
C THR A 49 -3.39 11.72 -6.35
N GLY A 50 -4.31 11.03 -7.05
CA GLY A 50 -4.48 11.12 -8.50
C GLY A 50 -3.28 10.58 -9.27
N LYS A 51 -2.39 9.81 -8.62
CA LYS A 51 -1.30 9.12 -9.29
C LYS A 51 -1.84 7.95 -10.09
N ASP A 52 -1.18 7.66 -11.21
CA ASP A 52 -1.59 6.61 -12.12
C ASP A 52 -1.63 5.25 -11.40
N ILE A 53 -2.84 4.71 -11.25
CA ILE A 53 -3.12 3.46 -10.55
C ILE A 53 -2.42 2.31 -11.27
N PHE A 54 -2.29 2.37 -12.61
CA PHE A 54 -1.62 1.32 -13.37
C PHE A 54 -0.12 1.26 -13.06
N ALA A 55 0.55 2.41 -12.99
CA ALA A 55 1.96 2.48 -12.64
C ALA A 55 2.22 1.93 -11.23
N ILE A 56 1.36 2.31 -10.27
CA ILE A 56 1.49 1.85 -8.88
C ILE A 56 1.17 0.36 -8.76
N MET A 57 0.16 -0.14 -9.47
CA MET A 57 -0.18 -1.56 -9.48
C MET A 57 0.97 -2.39 -10.08
N TRP A 58 1.65 -1.86 -11.10
CA TRP A 58 2.84 -2.48 -11.68
C TRP A 58 4.03 -2.47 -10.72
N ASP A 59 4.30 -1.35 -10.04
CA ASP A 59 5.33 -1.25 -9.00
C ASP A 59 5.05 -2.21 -7.84
N PHE A 60 3.78 -2.37 -7.46
CA PHE A 60 3.35 -3.27 -6.42
C PHE A 60 3.52 -4.76 -6.82
N ILE A 61 3.10 -5.13 -8.04
CA ILE A 61 3.34 -6.46 -8.60
C ILE A 61 4.85 -6.75 -8.64
N THR A 62 5.65 -5.79 -9.11
CA THR A 62 7.11 -5.92 -9.15
C THR A 62 7.71 -6.06 -7.75
N ALA A 63 7.21 -5.33 -6.76
CA ALA A 63 7.64 -5.44 -5.38
C ALA A 63 7.30 -6.81 -4.77
N ILE A 64 6.11 -7.34 -5.03
CA ILE A 64 5.73 -8.70 -4.61
C ILE A 64 6.64 -9.73 -5.28
N LEU A 65 6.84 -9.63 -6.58
CA LEU A 65 7.68 -10.57 -7.33
C LEU A 65 9.13 -10.56 -6.83
N LYS A 66 9.66 -9.38 -6.48
CA LYS A 66 10.97 -9.25 -5.82
C LYS A 66 11.04 -9.95 -4.47
N VAL A 67 10.00 -9.89 -3.65
CA VAL A 67 9.93 -10.65 -2.39
C VAL A 67 10.02 -12.16 -2.64
N PHE A 68 9.50 -12.64 -3.77
CA PHE A 68 9.60 -14.05 -4.20
C PHE A 68 10.84 -14.37 -5.06
N GLY A 69 11.81 -13.45 -5.16
CA GLY A 69 13.05 -13.65 -5.93
C GLY A 69 12.89 -13.56 -7.44
N VAL A 70 11.73 -13.16 -7.94
CA VAL A 70 11.46 -12.95 -9.37
C VAL A 70 11.75 -11.49 -9.70
N ASN A 71 12.89 -11.24 -10.34
CA ASN A 71 13.21 -9.94 -10.90
C ASN A 71 12.63 -9.85 -12.31
N ILE A 72 11.58 -9.06 -12.50
CA ILE A 72 11.11 -8.66 -13.83
C ILE A 72 11.79 -7.34 -14.18
N ALA A 73 12.45 -7.31 -15.34
CA ALA A 73 13.08 -6.13 -15.93
C ALA A 73 12.04 -5.21 -16.56
#